data_AF-A0A522CRP2-F1
#
_entry.id   AF-A0A522CRP2-F1
#
_cell.length_a   1.000
_cell.length_b   1.000
_cell.length_c   1.000
_cell.angle_alpha   90.00
_cell.angle_beta   90.00
_cell.angle_gamma   90.00
#
_symmetry.space_group_name_H-M   'P 1'
#
loop_
_entity.id
_entity.type
_entity.pdbx_description
1 polymer ?
#
loop_
_entity_poly.entity_id
_entity_poly.type
_entity_poly.pdbx_seq_one_letter_code
_entity_poly.pdbx_strand_id
1 'polypeptide(L)'
;MLTYSMIVRVTGSPGRAASWAHEAAQLIREKTGVTVNVSARLGGPQEIIWISQYDDLPAFQASQARLNADPDYARLLQAARDEDLFDNPSIDTAFWLPI
;
A
#
# COMPACT_ATOMS: atom_id res chain seq x y z
N MET A 1 -18.48 7.72 -5.31
CA MET A 1 -17.11 7.38 -5.73
C MET A 1 -16.11 8.23 -4.97
N LEU A 2 -15.38 7.59 -4.07
CA LEU A 2 -14.32 8.15 -3.24
C LEU A 2 -12.97 7.68 -3.76
N THR A 3 -12.01 8.58 -3.88
CA THR A 3 -10.63 8.23 -4.20
C THR A 3 -9.79 8.23 -2.93
N TYR A 4 -9.06 7.16 -2.70
CA TYR A 4 -8.08 7.05 -1.64
C TYR A 4 -6.70 6.87 -2.25
N SER A 5 -5.75 7.69 -1.83
CA SER A 5 -4.38 7.63 -2.31
C SER A 5 -3.38 7.67 -1.16
N MET A 6 -2.28 6.95 -1.32
CA MET A 6 -1.17 6.92 -0.38
C MET A 6 0.12 7.17 -1.15
N ILE A 7 1.01 7.96 -0.55
CA ILE A 7 2.35 8.21 -1.06
C ILE A 7 3.33 7.81 0.02
N VAL A 8 4.33 7.02 -0.34
CA VAL A 8 5.45 6.69 0.54
C VAL A 8 6.77 6.98 -0.12
N ARG A 9 7.73 7.42 0.68
CA ARG A 9 9.09 7.66 0.23
C ARG A 9 9.88 6.36 0.22
N VAL A 10 10.58 6.13 -0.89
CA VAL A 10 11.53 5.03 -1.04
C VAL A 10 12.86 5.40 -0.37
N THR A 11 13.37 4.51 0.46
CA THR A 11 14.67 4.63 1.14
C THR A 11 15.66 3.57 0.68
N GLY A 12 15.15 2.37 0.35
CA GLY A 12 15.94 1.25 -0.13
C GLY A 12 16.07 1.22 -1.65
N SER A 13 16.09 0.02 -2.23
CA SER A 13 16.19 -0.17 -3.68
C SER A 13 14.88 0.19 -4.39
N PRO A 14 14.83 1.22 -5.26
CA PRO A 14 13.59 1.60 -5.96
C PRO A 14 13.02 0.53 -6.88
N GLY A 15 13.87 -0.28 -7.51
CA GLY A 15 13.39 -1.39 -8.34
C GLY A 15 12.65 -2.44 -7.50
N ARG A 16 13.20 -2.78 -6.33
CA ARG A 16 12.56 -3.73 -5.41
C ARG A 16 11.31 -3.13 -4.77
N ALA A 17 11.34 -1.86 -4.37
CA ALA A 17 10.19 -1.14 -3.83
C ALA A 17 9.02 -1.10 -4.83
N ALA A 18 9.29 -0.88 -6.11
CA ALA A 18 8.26 -0.94 -7.16
C ALA A 18 7.68 -2.35 -7.33
N SER A 19 8.52 -3.39 -7.37
CA SER A 19 8.05 -4.78 -7.45
C SER A 19 7.18 -5.15 -6.23
N TRP A 20 7.65 -4.82 -5.02
CA TRP A 20 6.89 -5.03 -3.79
C TRP A 20 5.54 -4.29 -3.81
N ALA A 21 5.52 -3.08 -4.34
CA ALA A 21 4.29 -2.29 -4.43
C ALA A 21 3.23 -2.95 -5.31
N HIS A 22 3.65 -3.61 -6.39
CA HIS A 22 2.77 -4.41 -7.23
C HIS A 22 2.32 -5.72 -6.55
N GLU A 23 3.20 -6.39 -5.80
CA GLU A 23 2.85 -7.55 -4.96
C GLU A 23 1.75 -7.17 -3.95
N ALA A 24 1.89 -6.02 -3.28
CA ALA A 24 0.89 -5.50 -2.34
C ALA A 24 -0.45 -5.19 -3.02
N ALA A 25 -0.42 -4.55 -4.19
CA ALA A 25 -1.64 -4.26 -4.95
C ALA A 25 -2.38 -5.54 -5.38
N GLN A 26 -1.64 -6.59 -5.77
CA GLN A 26 -2.23 -7.89 -6.10
C GLN A 26 -2.88 -8.54 -4.88
N LEU A 27 -2.18 -8.59 -3.75
CA LEU A 27 -2.73 -9.14 -2.52
C LEU A 27 -3.99 -8.38 -2.07
N ILE A 28 -3.97 -7.04 -2.13
CA ILE A 28 -5.14 -6.22 -1.80
C ILE A 28 -6.33 -6.60 -2.68
N ARG A 29 -6.11 -6.72 -3.99
CA ARG A 29 -7.16 -7.12 -4.93
C ARG A 29 -7.71 -8.52 -4.63
N GLU A 30 -6.84 -9.48 -4.35
CA GLU A 30 -7.25 -10.86 -4.03
C GLU A 30 -8.11 -10.92 -2.76
N LYS A 31 -7.73 -10.18 -1.72
CA LYS A 31 -8.44 -10.22 -0.43
C LYS A 31 -9.71 -9.38 -0.44
N THR A 32 -9.71 -8.22 -1.10
CA THR A 32 -10.80 -7.23 -0.99
C THR A 32 -11.64 -7.07 -2.25
N GLY A 33 -11.13 -7.48 -3.41
CA GLY A 33 -11.72 -7.16 -4.72
C GLY A 33 -11.38 -5.75 -5.23
N VAL A 34 -10.70 -4.92 -4.43
CA VAL A 34 -10.37 -3.54 -4.79
C VAL A 34 -9.19 -3.51 -5.75
N THR A 35 -9.32 -2.75 -6.83
CA THR A 35 -8.19 -2.49 -7.72
C THR A 35 -7.37 -1.32 -7.19
N VAL A 36 -6.06 -1.54 -7.04
CA VAL A 36 -5.11 -0.51 -6.64
C VAL A 36 -4.16 -0.23 -7.80
N ASN A 37 -4.13 1.02 -8.24
CA ASN A 37 -3.16 1.49 -9.23
C ASN A 37 -1.87 1.89 -8.52
N VAL A 38 -0.75 1.34 -8.97
CA VAL A 38 0.59 1.66 -8.46
C VAL A 38 1.27 2.60 -9.44
N SER A 39 1.90 3.66 -8.95
CA SER A 39 2.69 4.57 -9.75
C SER A 39 3.99 4.90 -9.04
N ALA A 40 5.09 4.96 -9.77
CA ALA A 40 6.37 5.42 -9.25
C ALA A 40 6.63 6.84 -9.76
N ARG A 41 7.06 7.73 -8.87
CA ARG A 41 7.45 9.08 -9.28
C ARG A 41 8.81 9.03 -9.97
N LEU A 42 8.89 9.61 -11.16
CA LEU A 42 10.14 9.83 -11.88
C LEU A 42 10.57 11.29 -11.72
N GLY A 43 11.78 11.50 -11.18
CA GLY A 43 12.31 12.82 -10.84
C GLY A 43 11.83 13.33 -9.47
N GLY A 44 12.69 14.11 -8.80
CA GLY A 44 12.46 14.51 -7.40
C GLY A 44 12.70 13.35 -6.41
N PRO A 45 12.10 13.39 -5.20
CA PRO A 45 12.14 12.27 -4.27
C PRO A 45 11.54 11.00 -4.89
N GLN A 46 12.20 9.87 -4.68
CA GLN A 46 11.68 8.59 -5.12
C GLN A 46 10.51 8.19 -4.23
N GLU A 47 9.33 8.06 -4.85
CA GLU A 47 8.06 7.83 -4.16
C GLU A 47 7.25 6.78 -4.90
N ILE A 48 6.56 5.94 -4.16
CA ILE A 48 5.51 5.06 -4.68
C ILE A 48 4.17 5.63 -4.26
N ILE A 49 3.23 5.64 -5.20
CA ILE A 49 1.88 6.14 -5.07
C ILE A 49 0.92 4.98 -5.32
N TRP A 50 0.03 4.70 -4.37
CA TRP A 50 -1.11 3.80 -4.56
C TRP A 50 -2.39 4.61 -4.64
N ILE A 51 -3.25 4.28 -5.59
CA ILE A 51 -4.53 4.95 -5.81
C ILE A 51 -5.62 3.90 -5.96
N SER A 52 -6.68 4.02 -5.18
CA SER A 52 -7.85 3.12 -5.19
C SER A 52 -9.15 3.92 -5.17
N GLN A 53 -10.22 3.31 -5.66
CA GLN A 53 -11.55 3.92 -5.74
C GLN A 53 -12.56 3.03 -5.03
N TYR A 54 -13.50 3.67 -4.31
CA TYR A 54 -14.58 3.02 -3.58
C TYR A 54 -15.90 3.68 -3.93
N ASP A 55 -16.99 2.92 -3.88
CA ASP A 55 -18.31 3.47 -4.13
C ASP A 55 -18.71 4.46 -3.02
N ASP A 56 -18.46 4.06 -1.76
CA ASP A 56 -18.79 4.77 -0.54
C ASP A 56 -17.80 4.49 0.61
N LEU A 57 -18.03 5.14 1.75
CA LEU A 57 -17.20 5.00 2.94
C LEU A 57 -17.32 3.62 3.62
N PRO A 58 -18.52 2.99 3.73
CA PRO A 58 -18.64 1.63 4.22
C PRO A 58 -17.80 0.60 3.44
N ALA A 59 -17.78 0.68 2.10
CA ALA A 59 -16.97 -0.21 1.26
C ALA A 59 -15.47 -0.07 1.53
N PHE A 60 -15.01 1.17 1.74
CA PHE A 60 -13.64 1.46 2.15
C PHE A 60 -13.30 0.86 3.52
N GLN A 61 -14.16 1.08 4.53
CA GLN A 61 -13.96 0.56 5.88
C GLN A 61 -13.98 -0.97 5.94
N ALA A 62 -14.88 -1.62 5.17
CA ALA A 62 -14.92 -3.08 5.08
C ALA A 62 -13.63 -3.66 4.45
N SER A 63 -13.10 -2.98 3.43
CA SER A 63 -11.82 -3.36 2.80
C SER A 63 -10.65 -3.20 3.78
N GLN A 64 -10.65 -2.13 4.58
CA GLN A 64 -9.68 -1.92 5.66
C GLN A 64 -9.71 -3.03 6.70
N ALA A 65 -10.89 -3.29 7.26
CA ALA A 65 -11.04 -4.31 8.30
C ALA A 65 -10.55 -5.68 7.82
N ARG A 66 -10.82 -6.03 6.55
CA ARG A 66 -10.38 -7.29 5.96
C ARG A 66 -8.87 -7.37 5.81
N LEU A 67 -8.21 -6.32 5.31
CA LEU A 67 -6.76 -6.31 5.13
C LEU A 67 -6.02 -6.33 6.47
N ASN A 68 -6.49 -5.57 7.45
CA ASN A 68 -5.85 -5.49 8.76
C ASN A 68 -5.93 -6.80 9.55
N ALA A 69 -6.94 -7.61 9.29
CA ALA A 69 -7.07 -8.95 9.87
C ALA A 69 -6.31 -10.03 9.07
N ASP A 70 -5.74 -9.70 7.90
CA ASP A 70 -5.12 -10.68 7.01
C ASP A 70 -3.64 -10.92 7.37
N PRO A 71 -3.26 -12.15 7.74
CA PRO A 71 -1.88 -12.45 8.15
C PRO A 71 -0.87 -12.39 7.00
N ASP A 72 -1.31 -12.56 5.73
CA ASP A 72 -0.42 -12.44 4.58
C ASP A 72 -0.09 -10.98 4.31
N TYR A 73 -1.06 -10.08 4.50
CA TYR A 73 -0.83 -8.65 4.42
C TYR A 73 0.14 -8.18 5.51
N ALA A 74 -0.03 -8.64 6.76
CA ALA A 74 0.90 -8.34 7.84
C ALA A 74 2.34 -8.82 7.53
N ARG A 75 2.49 -10.03 6.97
CA ARG A 75 3.78 -10.58 6.56
C ARG A 75 4.42 -9.78 5.41
N LEU A 76 3.62 -9.34 4.45
CA LEU A 76 4.07 -8.53 3.34
C LEU A 76 4.62 -7.18 3.82
N LEU A 77 3.94 -6.53 4.77
CA LEU A 77 4.41 -5.30 5.40
C LEU A 77 5.70 -5.53 6.19
N GLN A 78 5.83 -6.65 6.90
CA GLN A 78 7.06 -6.99 7.61
C GLN A 78 8.24 -7.17 6.64
N ALA A 79 8.04 -7.82 5.50
CA ALA A 79 9.09 -7.97 4.49
C ALA A 79 9.58 -6.62 3.96
N ALA A 80 8.69 -5.64 3.76
CA ALA A 80 9.11 -4.30 3.36
C ALA A 80 9.97 -3.59 4.43
N ARG A 81 9.68 -3.81 5.72
CA ARG A 81 10.48 -3.30 6.84
C ARG A 81 11.85 -3.97 6.89
N ASP A 82 11.87 -5.31 6.79
CA ASP A 82 13.12 -6.09 6.85
C ASP A 82 14.07 -5.76 5.70
N GLU A 83 13.55 -5.34 4.56
CA GLU A 83 14.30 -4.92 3.37
C GLU A 83 14.57 -3.40 3.30
N ASP A 84 14.16 -2.62 4.32
CA ASP A 84 14.29 -1.16 4.38
C ASP A 84 13.79 -0.43 3.11
N LEU A 85 12.72 -0.95 2.48
CA LEU A 85 12.26 -0.45 1.16
C LEU A 85 11.73 0.98 1.22
N PHE A 86 11.06 1.32 2.32
CA PHE A 86 10.42 2.61 2.53
C PHE A 86 10.77 3.17 3.90
N ASP A 87 10.59 4.48 4.07
CA ASP A 87 10.72 5.12 5.36
C ASP A 87 9.72 4.52 6.36
N ASN A 88 10.17 4.01 7.51
CA ASN A 88 9.33 3.27 8.47
C ASN A 88 8.07 4.01 8.93
N PRO A 89 8.10 5.34 9.21
CA PRO A 89 6.89 6.10 9.49
C PRO A 89 5.89 6.05 8.32
N SER A 90 6.36 5.95 7.08
CA SER A 90 5.48 5.76 5.92
C SER A 90 4.86 4.36 5.92
N ILE A 91 5.57 3.32 6.36
CA ILE A 91 4.98 1.98 6.46
C ILE A 91 3.94 1.93 7.59
N ASP A 92 4.23 2.59 8.70
CA ASP A 92 3.40 2.56 9.92
C ASP A 92 2.21 3.52 9.87
N THR A 93 2.25 4.57 9.04
CA THR A 93 1.13 5.53 8.90
C THR A 93 0.44 5.49 7.53
N ALA A 94 1.13 5.02 6.50
CA ALA A 94 0.62 5.03 5.13
C ALA A 94 0.21 3.65 4.61
N PHE A 95 0.04 2.64 5.47
CA PHE A 95 -0.65 1.41 5.08
C PHE A 95 -1.83 1.14 6.01
N TRP A 96 -3.00 1.63 5.62
CA TRP A 96 -4.31 1.05 5.98
C TRP A 96 -4.58 0.81 7.48
N LEU A 97 -3.92 1.49 8.41
CA LEU A 97 -4.25 1.39 9.83
C LEU A 97 -5.38 2.38 10.21
N PRO A 98 -6.27 1.99 11.14
CA PRO A 98 -7.30 2.89 11.63
C PRO A 98 -6.64 4.09 12.31
N ILE A 99 -7.21 5.27 12.04
CA ILE A 99 -7.03 6.49 12.82
C ILE A 99 -7.21 6.22 14.32
#